data_AF-A0A8C9M505-F1
#
_entry.id   AF-A0A8C9M505-F1
#
_cell.length_a   1.000
_cell.length_b   1.000
_cell.length_c   1.000
_cell.angle_alpha   90.00
_cell.angle_beta   90.00
_cell.angle_gamma   90.00
#
_symmetry.space_group_name_H-M   'P 1'
#
loop_
_entity.id
_entity.type
_entity.pdbx_description
1 polymer ?
#
loop_
_entity_poly.entity_id
_entity_poly.type
_entity_poly.pdbx_seq_one_letter_code
_entity_poly.pdbx_strand_id
1 'polypeptide(L)'
;MALSYPMAVGFNQGHKATENANKPRCLTKHTKFMRHMIREVCGFAPYEKHAMELLKVSKDKCVLKFIKKRVWIHIQAAGASSGQSQGCSQERL
;
A
#
# COMPACT_ATOMS: atom_id res chain seq x y z
N MET A 1 -15.81 42.39 7.35
CA MET A 1 -15.02 41.14 7.40
C MET A 1 -14.43 41.00 8.79
N ALA A 2 -14.47 39.81 9.40
CA ALA A 2 -13.95 39.60 10.75
C ALA A 2 -12.43 39.38 10.72
N LEU A 3 -11.71 39.97 11.68
CA LEU A 3 -10.28 39.72 11.87
C LEU A 3 -10.07 38.31 12.44
N SER A 4 -9.38 37.44 11.70
CA SER A 4 -9.07 36.06 12.12
C SER A 4 -7.64 35.99 12.66
N TYR A 5 -7.52 35.87 13.98
CA TYR A 5 -6.24 35.68 14.67
C TYR A 5 -5.82 34.20 14.65
N PRO A 6 -4.50 33.90 14.57
CA PRO A 6 -4.01 32.54 14.75
C PRO A 6 -4.28 32.11 16.20
N MET A 7 -5.07 31.05 16.37
CA MET A 7 -5.52 30.55 17.67
C MET A 7 -4.85 29.19 17.94
N ALA A 8 -4.58 28.86 19.20
CA ALA A 8 -4.00 27.56 19.59
C ALA A 8 -5.03 26.43 19.66
N VAL A 9 -6.32 26.75 19.54
CA VAL A 9 -7.45 25.82 19.68
C VAL A 9 -8.45 26.01 18.54
N GLY A 10 -9.10 24.91 18.11
CA GLY A 10 -10.11 24.90 17.05
C GLY A 10 -9.59 24.31 15.73
N PHE A 11 -10.42 24.36 14.68
CA PHE A 11 -10.11 23.66 13.41
C PHE A 11 -8.90 24.22 12.67
N ASN A 12 -8.74 25.56 12.68
CA ASN A 12 -7.59 26.26 12.09
C ASN A 12 -6.56 26.64 13.17
N GLN A 13 -6.27 25.70 14.06
CA GLN A 13 -5.33 25.92 15.15
C GLN A 13 -3.88 25.89 14.67
N GLY A 14 -3.04 26.67 15.35
CA GLY A 14 -1.61 26.72 15.13
C GLY A 14 -1.15 27.87 14.24
N HIS A 15 0.15 27.87 13.94
CA HIS A 15 0.76 28.88 13.10
C HIS A 15 0.46 28.58 11.63
N LYS A 16 -0.04 29.58 10.91
CA LYS A 16 -0.37 29.46 9.48
C LYS A 16 0.92 29.36 8.66
N ALA A 17 1.45 28.14 8.53
CA ALA A 17 2.62 27.84 7.73
C ALA A 17 2.20 27.43 6.31
N THR A 18 2.99 27.82 5.30
CA THR A 18 2.83 27.33 3.93
C THR A 18 3.30 25.88 3.88
N GLU A 19 2.41 24.95 3.56
CA GLU A 19 2.78 23.55 3.40
C GLU A 19 3.68 23.38 2.17
N ASN A 20 4.88 22.83 2.38
CA ASN A 20 5.75 22.43 1.28
C ASN A 20 5.22 21.11 0.69
N ALA A 21 4.53 21.19 -0.45
CA ALA A 21 4.08 20.03 -1.19
C ALA A 21 5.29 19.26 -1.78
N ASN A 22 5.87 18.39 -0.97
CA ASN A 22 6.94 17.51 -1.41
C ASN A 22 6.39 16.50 -2.42
N LYS A 23 7.10 16.34 -3.54
CA LYS A 23 6.73 15.36 -4.58
C LYS A 23 6.74 13.96 -3.96
N PRO A 24 5.69 13.14 -4.16
CA PRO A 24 5.69 11.77 -3.66
C PRO A 24 6.85 11.01 -4.31
N ARG A 25 7.62 10.28 -3.48
CA ARG A 25 8.79 9.54 -3.95
C ARG A 25 8.34 8.35 -4.79
N CYS A 26 8.57 8.42 -6.10
CA CYS A 26 8.27 7.34 -7.03
C CYS A 26 9.36 6.25 -7.03
N LEU A 27 8.95 5.01 -7.32
CA LEU A 27 9.87 3.89 -7.50
C LEU A 27 10.76 4.11 -8.74
N THR A 28 12.08 4.06 -8.56
CA THR A 28 13.05 4.25 -9.64
C THR A 28 13.10 3.04 -10.58
N LYS A 29 13.49 3.25 -11.84
CA LYS A 29 13.59 2.18 -12.87
C LYS A 29 14.43 0.98 -12.37
N HIS A 30 15.55 1.26 -11.71
CA HIS A 30 16.43 0.25 -11.13
C HIS A 30 15.73 -0.61 -10.07
N THR A 31 14.98 0.01 -9.15
CA THR A 31 14.27 -0.75 -8.10
C THR A 31 13.16 -1.64 -8.65
N LYS A 32 12.47 -1.22 -9.72
CA LYS A 32 11.46 -2.05 -10.38
C LYS A 32 12.09 -3.28 -11.05
N PHE A 33 13.21 -3.07 -11.76
CA PHE A 33 13.95 -4.16 -12.41
C PHE A 33 14.47 -5.19 -11.39
N MET A 34 15.10 -4.73 -10.31
CA MET A 34 15.59 -5.60 -9.24
C MET A 34 14.46 -6.42 -8.60
N ARG A 35 13.30 -5.82 -8.34
CA ARG A 35 12.13 -6.52 -7.78
C ARG A 35 11.58 -7.60 -8.71
N HIS A 36 11.62 -7.37 -10.02
CA HIS A 36 11.18 -8.35 -11.00
C HIS A 36 12.13 -9.56 -11.04
N MET A 37 13.44 -9.30 -11.12
CA MET A 37 14.48 -10.34 -11.08
C MET A 37 14.41 -11.20 -9.82
N ILE A 38 14.21 -10.59 -8.64
CA ILE A 38 14.08 -11.32 -7.37
C ILE A 38 12.84 -12.23 -7.38
N ARG A 39 11.72 -11.78 -7.97
CA ARG A 39 10.49 -12.58 -8.05
C ARG A 39 10.66 -13.80 -8.96
N GLU A 40 11.41 -13.67 -10.04
CA GLU A 40 11.71 -14.78 -10.96
C GLU A 40 12.58 -15.84 -10.29
N VAL A 41 13.60 -15.43 -9.51
CA VAL A 41 14.55 -16.36 -8.87
C VAL A 41 13.96 -17.03 -7.63
N CYS A 42 13.31 -16.26 -6.75
CA CYS A 42 12.78 -16.76 -5.48
C CYS A 42 11.40 -17.45 -5.64
N GLY A 43 10.64 -17.07 -6.66
CA GLY A 43 9.30 -17.57 -6.90
C GLY A 43 8.28 -17.07 -5.88
N PHE A 44 7.17 -17.81 -5.76
CA PHE A 44 6.04 -17.48 -4.89
C PHE A 44 6.16 -18.12 -3.51
N ALA A 45 5.75 -17.38 -2.48
CA ALA A 45 5.63 -17.89 -1.12
C ALA A 45 4.49 -18.93 -1.02
N PRO A 46 4.52 -19.85 -0.03
CA PRO A 46 3.54 -20.94 0.06
C PRO A 46 2.09 -20.47 0.18
N TYR A 47 1.85 -19.31 0.81
CA TYR A 47 0.51 -18.72 0.91
C TYR A 47 0.03 -18.10 -0.41
N GLU A 48 0.94 -17.60 -1.26
CA GLU A 48 0.62 -17.05 -2.58
C GLU A 48 0.26 -18.18 -3.54
N LYS A 49 0.99 -19.31 -3.47
CA LYS A 49 0.68 -20.53 -4.23
C LYS A 49 -0.69 -21.08 -3.88
N HIS A 50 -1.01 -21.18 -2.59
CA HIS A 50 -2.33 -21.66 -2.14
C HIS A 50 -3.47 -20.72 -2.55
N ALA A 51 -3.25 -19.40 -2.51
CA ALA A 51 -4.24 -18.43 -2.97
C ALA A 51 -4.51 -18.54 -4.49
N MET A 52 -3.46 -18.72 -5.30
CA MET A 52 -3.60 -18.94 -6.75
C MET A 52 -4.36 -20.24 -7.05
N GLU A 53 -4.11 -21.30 -6.30
CA GLU A 53 -4.78 -22.59 -6.46
C GLU A 53 -6.27 -22.52 -6.11
N LEU A 54 -6.62 -21.84 -5.02
CA LEU A 54 -8.02 -21.58 -4.65
C LEU A 54 -8.76 -20.70 -5.68
N LEU A 55 -8.04 -19.78 -6.33
CA LEU A 55 -8.60 -18.92 -7.38
C LEU A 55 -8.89 -19.70 -8.67
N LYS A 56 -8.08 -20.72 -9.01
CA LYS A 56 -8.35 -21.63 -10.13
C LYS A 56 -9.64 -22.43 -9.95
N VAL A 57 -10.00 -22.73 -8.71
CA VAL A 57 -11.23 -23.45 -8.35
C VAL A 57 -12.43 -22.48 -8.19
N SER A 58 -12.26 -21.19 -8.54
CA SER A 58 -13.30 -20.15 -8.47
C SER A 58 -13.93 -19.98 -7.08
N LYS A 59 -13.12 -20.14 -6.02
CA LYS A 59 -13.54 -19.98 -4.61
C LYS A 59 -13.19 -18.59 -4.07
N ASP A 60 -13.64 -17.53 -4.73
CA ASP A 60 -13.22 -16.13 -4.45
C ASP A 60 -13.46 -15.71 -2.99
N LYS A 61 -14.63 -16.06 -2.43
CA LYS A 61 -14.97 -15.75 -1.03
C LYS A 61 -14.03 -16.43 -0.02
N CYS A 62 -13.53 -17.62 -0.36
CA CYS A 62 -12.59 -18.36 0.49
C CYS A 62 -11.18 -17.76 0.38
N VAL A 63 -10.76 -17.41 -0.84
CA VAL A 63 -9.49 -16.72 -1.12
C VAL A 63 -9.40 -15.41 -0.35
N LEU A 64 -10.44 -14.57 -0.44
CA LEU A 64 -10.48 -13.27 0.24
C LEU A 64 -10.39 -13.42 1.76
N LYS A 65 -11.07 -14.42 2.34
CA LYS A 65 -10.96 -14.72 3.79
C LYS A 65 -9.58 -15.24 4.18
N PHE A 66 -8.95 -16.07 3.33
CA PHE A 66 -7.62 -16.63 3.56
C PHE A 66 -6.54 -15.54 3.54
N ILE A 67 -6.54 -14.70 2.49
CA ILE A 67 -5.61 -13.57 2.35
C ILE A 67 -5.83 -12.57 3.48
N LYS A 68 -7.09 -12.21 3.79
CA LYS A 68 -7.38 -11.29 4.90
C LYS A 68 -6.84 -11.83 6.21
N LYS A 69 -7.03 -13.10 6.56
CA LYS A 69 -6.51 -13.66 7.82
C LYS A 69 -4.98 -13.60 7.93
N ARG A 70 -4.24 -13.78 6.83
CA ARG A 70 -2.77 -13.83 6.83
C ARG A 70 -2.12 -12.45 6.70
N VAL A 71 -2.64 -11.60 5.82
CA VAL A 71 -2.05 -10.30 5.48
C VAL A 71 -2.51 -9.18 6.42
N TRP A 72 -3.73 -9.25 6.95
CA TRP A 72 -4.30 -8.20 7.81
C TRP A 72 -3.47 -7.92 9.07
N ILE A 73 -2.96 -8.97 9.72
CA ILE A 73 -2.10 -8.84 10.92
C ILE A 73 -0.77 -8.18 10.54
N HIS A 74 -0.20 -8.55 9.38
CA HIS A 74 1.06 -7.99 8.90
C HIS A 74 0.93 -6.52 8.50
N ILE A 75 -0.16 -6.10 7.84
CA ILE A 75 -0.38 -4.68 7.49
C ILE A 75 -0.66 -3.82 8.72
N GLN A 76 -1.32 -4.35 9.77
CA GLN A 76 -1.51 -3.61 11.01
C GLN A 76 -0.19 -3.44 11.78
N ALA A 77 0.62 -4.50 11.89
CA ALA A 77 1.93 -4.44 12.52
C ALA A 77 2.93 -3.60 11.70
N ALA A 78 2.86 -3.67 10.37
CA ALA A 78 3.67 -2.87 9.46
C ALA A 78 3.06 -1.50 9.15
N GLY A 79 1.86 -1.18 9.63
CA GLY A 79 1.15 0.09 9.40
C GLY A 79 1.80 1.30 10.08
N ALA A 80 2.84 1.05 10.88
CA ALA A 80 3.82 2.06 11.28
C ALA A 80 4.83 2.41 10.15
N SER A 81 4.82 1.69 9.02
CA SER A 81 5.83 1.79 7.96
C SER A 81 5.38 1.19 6.60
N SER A 82 4.97 2.06 5.68
CA SER A 82 4.88 1.90 4.22
C SER A 82 3.62 1.27 3.60
N GLY A 83 2.83 2.12 2.93
CA GLY A 83 1.82 1.70 1.96
C GLY A 83 2.47 1.27 0.64
N GLN A 84 2.12 0.08 0.15
CA GLN A 84 2.33 -0.33 -1.24
C GLN A 84 1.00 -0.85 -1.79
N SER A 85 0.18 0.08 -2.28
CA SER A 85 -0.98 -0.18 -3.13
C SER A 85 -0.85 0.61 -4.43
N GLN A 86 0.20 0.34 -5.21
CA GLN A 86 0.28 0.73 -6.61
C GLN A 86 0.97 -0.39 -7.38
N GLY A 87 0.19 -1.24 -8.03
CA GLY A 87 0.73 -2.34 -8.84
C GLY A 87 -0.28 -3.21 -9.59
N CYS A 88 -1.59 -2.98 -9.49
CA CYS A 88 -2.58 -3.95 -9.99
C CYS A 88 -3.40 -3.50 -11.21
N SER A 89 -3.00 -2.43 -11.93
CA SER A 89 -3.77 -1.91 -13.07
C SER A 89 -3.14 -2.12 -14.44
N GLN A 90 -2.08 -2.92 -14.59
CA GLN A 90 -1.39 -3.03 -15.88
C GLN A 90 -0.91 -4.44 -16.22
N GLU A 91 -1.79 -5.43 -16.14
CA GLU A 91 -1.67 -6.67 -16.92
C GLU A 91 -3.06 -7.03 -17.43
N ARG A 92 -3.36 -6.52 -18.63
CA ARG A 92 -4.50 -6.95 -19.45
C ARG A 92 -4.02 -7.00 -20.90
N LEU A 93 -3.33 -8.08 -21.24
CA LEU A 93 -3.22 -8.70 -22.56
C LEU A 93 -3.03 -10.20 -22.33
#